data_AF-A0A1Y5XF25-F1
#
_entry.id   AF-A0A1Y5XF25-F1
#
_cell.length_a   1.000
_cell.length_b   1.000
_cell.length_c   1.000
_cell.angle_alpha   90.00
_cell.angle_beta   90.00
_cell.angle_gamma   90.00
#
_symmetry.space_group_name_H-M   'P 1'
#
loop_
_entity.id
_entity.type
_entity.pdbx_description
1 polymer ?
#
loop_
_entity_poly.entity_id
_entity_poly.type
_entity_poly.pdbx_seq_one_letter_code
_entity_poly.pdbx_strand_id
1 'polypeptide(L)'
;MNARTIGEGLDNGPLPERLGDALRYGPFHRALREAIEYRGLSLTRITAHLERLGVKIGQSTLSYWQRGLRHPEVPRSIDTVRALETVLRLPSDSLVVLIGPRQRSGKVDEVVPRFIEVSKVWEDAPALLAEFDAAPETRTNADLRIDAVHDFVQLGPHQEQRSQTTRFVVTAARSGPDRYFATHGGDEGCLIDRAEITTAEGCRLGRVRRMAASGVMAMEFLFDRRLAEGETHVFCFTITDGSGGPSPGLERTFLRGVGTYLVQHAFHRKAMPARVTRQFRSRAGAEPVGTEGLVCGLGRVTSGYFTNLPAGLAEVLIEWA
;
A
#
# COMPACT_ATOMS: atom_id res chain seq x y z
N MET A 1 15.98 50.64 -3.46
CA MET A 1 14.55 50.82 -3.75
C MET A 1 14.27 50.24 -5.13
N ASN A 2 13.48 49.16 -5.16
CA ASN A 2 12.82 48.43 -6.27
C ASN A 2 13.70 47.88 -7.42
N ALA A 3 13.86 46.57 -7.57
CA ALA A 3 12.89 45.50 -7.91
C ALA A 3 12.51 45.48 -9.39
N ARG A 4 13.00 44.46 -10.12
CA ARG A 4 12.26 43.70 -11.15
C ARG A 4 13.08 42.49 -11.62
N THR A 5 12.69 41.34 -11.07
CA THR A 5 12.40 40.07 -11.74
C THR A 5 13.38 39.58 -12.81
N ILE A 6 14.25 38.65 -12.41
CA ILE A 6 14.75 37.59 -13.31
C ILE A 6 14.18 36.28 -12.76
N GLY A 7 12.96 35.97 -13.19
CA GLY A 7 12.39 34.64 -13.11
C GLY A 7 12.57 33.99 -14.47
N GLU A 8 13.79 33.58 -14.80
CA GLU A 8 14.02 32.67 -15.92
C GLU A 8 13.67 31.26 -15.44
N GLY A 9 12.46 30.83 -15.80
CA GLY A 9 12.05 29.45 -15.68
C GLY A 9 13.02 28.57 -16.47
N LEU A 10 13.62 27.60 -15.79
CA LEU A 10 14.32 26.50 -16.44
C LEU A 10 13.26 25.64 -17.15
N ASP A 11 13.05 25.96 -18.42
CA ASP A 11 12.22 25.22 -19.37
C ASP A 11 12.88 23.86 -19.67
N ASN A 12 12.72 22.93 -18.73
CA ASN A 12 12.86 21.52 -19.03
C ASN A 12 11.64 21.14 -19.86
N GLY A 13 11.84 20.87 -21.16
CA GLY A 13 10.80 20.26 -22.00
C GLY A 13 10.15 19.06 -21.28
N PRO A 14 8.91 18.68 -21.67
CA PRO A 14 8.13 17.71 -20.91
C PRO A 14 8.97 16.46 -20.63
N LEU A 15 9.16 16.18 -19.34
CA LEU A 15 9.85 14.97 -18.90
C LEU A 15 9.21 13.78 -19.60
N PRO A 16 9.98 12.77 -20.05
CA PRO A 16 9.39 11.55 -20.59
C PRO A 16 8.34 11.02 -19.62
N GLU A 17 7.20 10.59 -20.16
CA GLU A 17 6.03 10.16 -19.37
C GLU A 17 6.42 9.16 -18.26
N ARG A 18 7.28 8.20 -18.60
CA ARG A 18 7.84 7.22 -17.64
C ARG A 18 8.62 7.85 -16.48
N LEU A 19 9.40 8.90 -16.73
CA LEU A 19 10.15 9.62 -15.70
C LEU A 19 9.22 10.53 -14.88
N GLY A 20 8.27 11.19 -15.54
CA GLY A 20 7.23 11.99 -14.87
C GLY A 20 6.41 11.15 -13.90
N ASP A 21 5.97 9.97 -14.32
CA ASP A 21 5.24 9.01 -13.49
C ASP A 21 6.09 8.49 -12.34
N ALA A 22 7.34 8.13 -12.61
CA ALA A 22 8.26 7.64 -11.58
C ALA A 22 8.56 8.70 -10.52
N LEU A 23 8.72 9.98 -10.90
CA LEU A 23 8.96 11.08 -9.96
C LEU A 23 7.72 11.44 -9.14
N ARG A 24 6.53 11.21 -9.67
CA ARG A 24 5.28 11.60 -9.02
C ARG A 24 4.74 10.50 -8.10
N TYR A 25 4.89 9.23 -8.49
CA TYR A 25 4.22 8.11 -7.83
C TYR A 25 5.10 6.87 -7.65
N GLY A 26 6.31 6.85 -8.21
CA GLY A 26 7.23 5.71 -8.14
C GLY A 26 8.01 5.67 -6.82
N PRO A 27 8.49 4.49 -6.40
CA PRO A 27 9.42 4.42 -5.27
C PRO A 27 10.74 5.11 -5.62
N PHE A 28 11.41 5.71 -4.63
CA PHE A 28 12.64 6.49 -4.81
C PHE A 28 13.69 5.84 -5.74
N HIS A 29 13.96 4.54 -5.57
CA HIS A 29 14.96 3.83 -6.38
C HIS A 29 14.59 3.74 -7.87
N ARG A 30 13.29 3.64 -8.19
CA ARG A 30 12.79 3.65 -9.56
C ARG A 30 12.92 5.05 -10.16
N ALA A 31 12.44 6.07 -9.46
CA ALA A 31 12.59 7.46 -9.89
C ALA A 31 14.06 7.85 -10.12
N LEU A 32 14.94 7.42 -9.22
CA LEU A 32 16.38 7.66 -9.33
C LEU A 32 17.00 6.95 -10.55
N ARG A 33 16.63 5.70 -10.81
CA ARG A 33 17.12 4.94 -11.98
C ARG A 33 16.68 5.59 -13.29
N GLU A 34 15.39 5.90 -13.42
CA GLU A 34 14.83 6.56 -14.61
C GLU A 34 15.47 7.93 -14.83
N ALA A 35 15.72 8.69 -13.76
CA ALA A 35 16.37 9.99 -13.83
C ALA A 35 17.84 9.88 -14.29
N ILE A 36 18.57 8.88 -13.81
CA ILE A 36 19.97 8.62 -14.22
C ILE A 36 20.02 8.20 -15.69
N GLU A 37 19.14 7.29 -16.11
CA GLU A 37 19.05 6.80 -17.48
C GLU A 37 18.70 7.94 -18.45
N TYR A 38 17.69 8.74 -18.12
CA TYR A 38 17.31 9.91 -18.90
C TYR A 38 18.45 10.94 -19.04
N ARG A 39 19.24 11.13 -17.98
CA ARG A 39 20.39 12.04 -18.01
C ARG A 39 21.63 11.49 -18.68
N GLY A 40 21.70 10.18 -18.92
CA GLY A 40 22.83 9.52 -19.59
C GLY A 40 24.16 9.63 -18.82
N LEU A 41 24.11 9.81 -17.49
CA LEU A 41 25.30 9.96 -16.66
C LEU A 41 25.69 8.64 -16.00
N SER A 42 26.99 8.31 -16.00
CA SER A 42 27.50 7.22 -15.18
C SER A 42 27.55 7.61 -13.70
N LEU A 43 27.47 6.63 -12.79
CA LEU A 43 27.58 6.87 -11.34
C LEU A 43 28.89 7.59 -10.96
N THR A 44 29.98 7.32 -11.69
CA THR A 44 31.26 8.04 -11.55
C THR A 44 31.13 9.52 -11.84
N ARG A 45 30.46 9.88 -12.95
CA ARG A 45 30.24 11.29 -13.31
C ARG A 45 29.31 11.98 -12.31
N ILE A 46 28.25 11.30 -11.87
CA ILE A 46 27.33 11.83 -10.85
C ILE A 46 28.09 12.14 -9.55
N THR A 47 28.93 11.21 -9.09
CA THR A 47 29.76 11.41 -7.87
C THR A 47 30.68 12.62 -8.01
N ALA A 48 31.39 12.74 -9.14
CA ALA A 48 32.26 13.89 -9.41
C ALA A 48 31.52 15.24 -9.56
N HIS A 49 30.24 15.21 -9.95
CA HIS A 49 29.38 16.39 -9.96
C HIS A 49 28.93 16.77 -8.54
N LEU A 50 28.56 15.79 -7.71
CA LEU A 50 28.17 16.01 -6.31
C LEU A 50 29.34 16.53 -5.46
N GLU A 51 30.55 16.01 -5.67
CA GLU A 51 31.75 16.48 -4.97
C GLU A 51 32.05 17.96 -5.26
N ARG A 52 31.83 18.43 -6.49
CA ARG A 52 31.94 19.85 -6.85
C ARG A 52 30.89 20.73 -6.20
N LEU A 53 29.74 20.15 -5.81
CA LEU A 53 28.71 20.81 -5.01
C LEU A 53 28.97 20.67 -3.49
N GLY A 54 30.14 20.14 -3.09
CA GLY A 54 30.50 19.94 -1.68
C GLY A 54 29.87 18.71 -1.02
N VAL A 55 29.17 17.86 -1.78
CA VAL A 55 28.49 16.66 -1.27
C VAL A 55 29.31 15.42 -1.56
N LYS A 56 29.84 14.78 -0.52
CA LYS A 56 30.60 13.51 -0.62
C LYS A 56 29.68 12.31 -0.43
N ILE A 57 29.44 11.54 -1.49
CA ILE A 57 28.73 10.25 -1.44
C ILE A 57 29.53 9.20 -2.24
N GLY A 58 29.65 7.98 -1.72
CA GLY A 58 30.33 6.90 -2.43
C GLY A 58 29.50 6.35 -3.59
N GLN A 59 30.16 5.96 -4.69
CA GLN A 59 29.52 5.31 -5.84
C GLN A 59 28.72 4.05 -5.44
N SER A 60 29.22 3.29 -4.47
CA SER A 60 28.53 2.11 -3.92
C SER A 60 27.20 2.46 -3.25
N THR A 61 27.11 3.61 -2.58
CA THR A 61 25.88 4.09 -1.95
C THR A 61 24.84 4.48 -3.00
N LEU A 62 25.25 5.21 -4.05
CA LEU A 62 24.38 5.53 -5.18
C LEU A 62 23.90 4.27 -5.92
N SER A 63 24.78 3.27 -6.08
CA SER A 63 24.41 1.99 -6.70
C SER A 63 23.38 1.21 -5.85
N TYR A 64 23.55 1.19 -4.53
CA TYR A 64 22.56 0.58 -3.64
C TYR A 64 21.22 1.31 -3.63
N TRP A 65 21.23 2.64 -3.73
CA TRP A 65 20.02 3.46 -3.86
C TRP A 65 19.29 3.21 -5.18
N GLN A 66 20.00 3.13 -6.31
CA GLN A 66 19.43 2.83 -7.62
C GLN A 66 18.78 1.43 -7.67
N ARG A 67 19.40 0.45 -7.01
CA ARG A 67 18.92 -0.94 -6.95
C ARG A 67 17.83 -1.18 -5.90
N GLY A 68 17.49 -0.17 -5.09
CA GLY A 68 16.54 -0.32 -3.98
C GLY A 68 17.06 -1.16 -2.81
N LEU A 69 18.37 -1.46 -2.78
CA LEU A 69 19.01 -2.25 -1.72
C LEU A 69 19.27 -1.44 -0.45
N ARG A 70 19.32 -0.11 -0.57
CA ARG A 70 19.33 0.84 0.56
C ARG A 70 18.48 2.05 0.21
N HIS A 71 17.85 2.63 1.22
CA HIS A 71 17.07 3.85 1.11
C HIS A 71 17.83 5.03 1.74
N PRO A 72 17.72 6.26 1.21
CA PRO A 72 18.28 7.44 1.87
C PRO A 72 17.69 7.62 3.28
N GLU A 73 18.53 7.91 4.27
CA GLU A 73 18.13 8.10 5.67
C GLU A 73 17.96 9.59 6.00
N VAL A 74 16.73 9.98 6.35
CA VAL A 74 16.39 11.37 6.74
C VAL A 74 16.79 11.61 8.21
N PRO A 75 17.40 12.76 8.58
CA PRO A 75 17.57 13.99 7.78
C PRO A 75 18.88 14.09 7.01
N ARG A 76 19.86 13.22 7.29
CA ARG A 76 21.24 13.34 6.79
C ARG A 76 21.33 13.28 5.26
N SER A 77 20.39 12.58 4.60
CA SER A 77 20.41 12.42 3.15
C SER A 77 19.65 13.49 2.36
N ILE A 78 18.92 14.43 2.98
CA ILE A 78 18.12 15.44 2.25
C ILE A 78 19.00 16.32 1.37
N ASP A 79 20.06 16.90 1.94
CA ASP A 79 20.95 17.82 1.20
C ASP A 79 21.67 17.08 0.06
N THR A 80 21.98 15.80 0.28
CA THR A 80 22.55 14.93 -0.75
C THR A 80 21.58 14.68 -1.90
N VAL A 81 20.30 14.50 -1.60
CA VAL A 81 19.27 14.22 -2.61
C VAL A 81 18.90 15.48 -3.39
N ARG A 82 18.89 16.65 -2.75
CA ARG A 82 18.72 17.95 -3.45
C ARG A 82 19.88 18.25 -4.39
N ALA A 83 21.11 17.95 -3.97
CA ALA A 83 22.27 18.04 -4.85
C ALA A 83 22.13 17.06 -6.02
N LEU A 84 21.57 15.87 -5.79
CA LEU A 84 21.32 14.87 -6.82
C LEU A 84 20.26 15.32 -7.83
N GLU A 85 19.15 15.94 -7.39
CA GLU A 85 18.15 16.56 -8.27
C GLU A 85 18.78 17.64 -9.15
N THR A 86 19.68 18.45 -8.59
CA THR A 86 20.42 19.49 -9.33
C THR A 86 21.31 18.87 -10.41
N VAL A 87 22.09 17.85 -10.06
CA VAL A 87 22.94 17.12 -11.02
C VAL A 87 22.09 16.46 -12.10
N LEU A 88 20.94 15.91 -11.71
CA LEU A 88 19.98 15.23 -12.57
C LEU A 88 18.98 16.17 -13.25
N ARG A 89 19.08 17.50 -13.07
CA ARG A 89 18.22 18.53 -13.68
C ARG A 89 16.72 18.20 -13.53
N LEU A 90 16.37 17.64 -12.38
CA LEU A 90 14.99 17.33 -12.03
C LEU A 90 14.33 18.57 -11.41
N PRO A 91 12.99 18.64 -11.41
CA PRO A 91 12.27 19.62 -10.60
C PRO A 91 12.71 19.53 -9.13
N SER A 92 12.80 20.67 -8.46
CA SER A 92 13.17 20.73 -7.05
C SER A 92 12.24 19.88 -6.18
N ASP A 93 12.84 19.18 -5.22
CA ASP A 93 12.18 18.29 -4.26
C ASP A 93 11.43 17.08 -4.88
N SER A 94 11.58 16.82 -6.18
CA SER A 94 10.93 15.68 -6.87
C SER A 94 11.40 14.30 -6.40
N LEU A 95 12.66 14.15 -6.01
CA LEU A 95 13.19 12.95 -5.36
C LEU A 95 13.08 13.06 -3.84
N VAL A 96 13.19 14.25 -3.25
CA VAL A 96 13.06 14.46 -1.79
C VAL A 96 11.69 14.03 -1.28
N VAL A 97 10.62 14.36 -2.00
CA VAL A 97 9.25 13.94 -1.62
C VAL A 97 9.11 12.42 -1.59
N LEU A 98 9.81 11.70 -2.47
CA LEU A 98 9.80 10.23 -2.53
C LEU A 98 10.59 9.55 -1.40
N ILE A 99 11.42 10.31 -0.67
CA ILE A 99 12.11 9.82 0.52
C ILE A 99 11.21 9.92 1.76
N GLY A 100 10.21 10.80 1.70
CA GLY A 100 9.21 11.03 2.72
C GLY A 100 9.74 11.87 3.91
N PRO A 101 8.95 12.83 4.42
CA PRO A 101 9.23 13.43 5.72
C PRO A 101 8.87 12.45 6.86
N ARG A 102 9.73 12.38 7.89
CA ARG A 102 9.34 11.90 9.23
C ARG A 102 8.06 12.64 9.64
N GLN A 103 6.91 11.96 9.68
CA GLN A 103 5.84 12.37 10.59
C GLN A 103 6.37 12.10 12.00
N ARG A 104 6.85 13.16 12.63
CA ARG A 104 7.08 13.19 14.07
C ARG A 104 5.72 12.95 14.72
N SER A 105 5.61 11.89 15.52
CA SER A 105 4.55 11.77 16.53
C SER A 105 4.47 13.08 17.31
N GLY A 106 3.36 13.82 17.16
CA GLY A 106 3.17 15.09 17.86
C GLY A 106 1.87 15.77 17.46
N LYS A 107 0.91 15.78 18.40
CA LYS A 107 -0.39 16.49 18.40
C LYS A 107 -1.32 16.22 17.21
N VAL A 108 -2.27 15.30 17.44
CA VAL A 108 -3.50 15.22 16.66
C VAL A 108 -4.46 16.26 17.25
N ASP A 109 -4.37 17.47 16.72
CA ASP A 109 -5.50 18.39 16.63
C ASP A 109 -5.60 18.75 15.15
N GLU A 110 -6.30 17.91 14.39
CA GLU A 110 -7.09 18.38 13.24
C GLU A 110 -8.00 17.25 12.74
N VAL A 111 -9.27 17.53 12.91
CA VAL A 111 -10.46 16.95 12.27
C VAL A 111 -10.15 16.61 10.80
N VAL A 112 -10.08 15.33 10.44
CA VAL A 112 -10.12 14.89 9.02
C VAL A 112 -11.46 14.20 8.72
N PRO A 113 -12.50 14.96 8.37
CA PRO A 113 -13.65 14.47 7.64
C PRO A 113 -13.38 14.74 6.16
N ARG A 114 -12.93 13.71 5.43
CA ARG A 114 -13.06 13.56 3.97
C ARG A 114 -12.40 12.26 3.48
N PHE A 115 -13.05 11.14 3.78
CA PHE A 115 -12.91 9.89 3.02
C PHE A 115 -14.32 9.34 2.83
N ILE A 116 -15.01 9.83 1.80
CA ILE A 116 -16.29 9.29 1.33
C ILE A 116 -16.10 9.09 -0.18
N GLU A 117 -16.26 7.84 -0.60
CA GLU A 117 -16.60 7.30 -1.94
C GLU A 117 -15.84 5.98 -2.18
N VAL A 118 -16.32 4.88 -1.56
CA VAL A 118 -17.22 3.81 -2.05
C VAL A 118 -16.49 2.74 -2.89
N SER A 119 -15.87 1.77 -2.21
CA SER A 119 -16.05 0.38 -2.62
C SER A 119 -17.37 -0.11 -2.00
N LYS A 120 -18.08 -1.09 -2.58
CA LYS A 120 -19.34 -1.61 -1.99
C LYS A 120 -19.19 -2.08 -0.54
N VAL A 121 -17.97 -2.46 -0.15
CA VAL A 121 -17.59 -2.82 1.23
C VAL A 121 -17.57 -1.60 2.16
N TRP A 122 -17.40 -0.38 1.64
CA TRP A 122 -17.15 0.85 2.40
C TRP A 122 -18.34 1.81 2.54
N GLU A 123 -19.44 1.65 1.80
CA GLU A 123 -20.69 2.39 2.11
C GLU A 123 -21.27 1.99 3.47
N ASP A 124 -21.16 0.69 3.77
CA ASP A 124 -21.83 0.04 4.89
C ASP A 124 -20.90 -0.31 6.04
N ALA A 125 -19.59 -0.41 5.78
CA ALA A 125 -18.59 -0.62 6.82
C ALA A 125 -18.62 0.45 7.93
N PRO A 126 -18.82 1.76 7.65
CA PRO A 126 -18.93 2.75 8.71
C PRO A 126 -20.11 2.51 9.64
N ALA A 127 -21.26 2.06 9.12
CA ALA A 127 -22.42 1.72 9.94
C ALA A 127 -22.16 0.48 10.81
N LEU A 128 -21.57 -0.56 10.22
CA LEU A 128 -21.19 -1.76 10.96
C LEU A 128 -20.10 -1.48 12.00
N LEU A 129 -19.10 -0.65 11.68
CA LEU A 129 -18.04 -0.21 12.60
C LEU A 129 -18.60 0.70 13.71
N ALA A 130 -19.57 1.56 13.39
CA ALA A 130 -20.28 2.38 14.37
C ALA A 130 -21.03 1.54 15.41
N GLU A 131 -21.55 0.36 15.03
CA GLU A 131 -22.12 -0.60 15.99
C GLU A 131 -21.07 -1.21 16.94
N PHE A 132 -19.78 -1.22 16.58
CA PHE A 132 -18.70 -1.54 17.51
C PHE A 132 -18.32 -0.35 18.40
N ASP A 133 -18.50 0.88 17.91
CA ASP A 133 -18.13 2.18 18.54
C ASP A 133 -19.17 2.74 19.54
N ALA A 134 -20.21 1.99 19.91
CA ALA A 134 -21.13 2.39 21.00
C ALA A 134 -20.45 2.44 22.40
N ALA A 135 -19.13 2.28 22.49
CA ALA A 135 -18.35 2.41 23.72
C ALA A 135 -17.29 3.54 23.59
N PRO A 136 -17.26 4.54 24.50
CA PRO A 136 -16.36 5.70 24.45
C PRO A 136 -14.85 5.41 24.65
N GLU A 137 -14.45 4.14 24.73
CA GLU A 137 -13.05 3.68 24.91
C GLU A 137 -12.37 3.21 23.59
N THR A 138 -13.06 3.30 22.45
CA THR A 138 -12.66 2.66 21.18
C THR A 138 -11.79 3.58 20.32
N ARG A 139 -10.49 3.69 20.63
CA ARG A 139 -9.52 4.17 19.64
C ARG A 139 -9.31 3.05 18.62
N THR A 140 -9.91 3.23 17.46
CA THR A 140 -9.90 2.34 16.29
C THR A 140 -8.46 2.08 15.79
N ASN A 141 -8.31 1.27 14.73
CA ASN A 141 -7.00 0.91 14.10
C ASN A 141 -6.02 2.08 13.86
N ALA A 142 -6.42 3.33 14.05
CA ALA A 142 -5.60 4.54 13.97
C ALA A 142 -4.30 4.51 14.79
N ASP A 143 -4.26 3.82 15.94
CA ASP A 143 -3.03 3.68 16.74
C ASP A 143 -2.16 2.48 16.28
N LEU A 144 -2.55 1.78 15.21
CA LEU A 144 -1.78 0.71 14.58
C LEU A 144 -1.32 1.12 13.18
N ARG A 145 -0.01 1.07 12.94
CA ARG A 145 0.56 1.22 11.61
C ARG A 145 0.70 -0.15 10.96
N ILE A 146 0.25 -0.29 9.72
CA ILE A 146 0.36 -1.56 8.99
C ILE A 146 1.73 -1.60 8.27
N ASP A 147 2.60 -2.50 8.72
CA ASP A 147 3.92 -2.74 8.14
C ASP A 147 3.83 -3.65 6.92
N ALA A 148 3.10 -4.75 7.05
CA ALA A 148 2.95 -5.73 6.00
C ALA A 148 1.56 -6.37 6.02
N VAL A 149 1.07 -6.72 4.84
CA VAL A 149 -0.10 -7.59 4.67
C VAL A 149 0.24 -8.68 3.68
N HIS A 150 -0.15 -9.91 4.00
CA HIS A 150 -0.14 -11.02 3.08
C HIS A 150 -1.54 -11.61 2.99
N ASP A 151 -2.16 -11.48 1.82
CA ASP A 151 -3.39 -12.17 1.46
C ASP A 151 -3.08 -13.40 0.60
N PHE A 152 -3.63 -14.54 0.99
CA PHE A 152 -3.59 -15.77 0.22
C PHE A 152 -5.01 -16.25 -0.06
N VAL A 153 -5.42 -16.14 -1.32
CA VAL A 153 -6.76 -16.43 -1.81
C VAL A 153 -6.74 -17.76 -2.57
N GLN A 154 -7.65 -18.66 -2.24
CA GLN A 154 -7.86 -19.90 -2.99
C GLN A 154 -9.14 -19.81 -3.81
N LEU A 155 -9.03 -20.10 -5.10
CA LEU A 155 -10.14 -20.07 -6.05
C LEU A 155 -10.56 -21.51 -6.39
N GLY A 156 -11.86 -21.71 -6.54
CA GLY A 156 -12.49 -23.00 -6.79
C GLY A 156 -12.72 -23.33 -8.27
N PRO A 157 -13.28 -24.51 -8.56
CA PRO A 157 -13.55 -24.97 -9.93
C PRO A 157 -14.60 -24.16 -10.67
N HIS A 158 -15.45 -23.40 -9.98
CA HIS A 158 -16.47 -22.54 -10.53
C HIS A 158 -16.06 -21.06 -10.51
N GLN A 159 -14.75 -20.79 -10.39
CA GLN A 159 -14.16 -19.45 -10.34
C GLN A 159 -14.46 -18.68 -9.04
N GLU A 160 -15.09 -19.34 -8.07
CA GLU A 160 -15.46 -18.77 -6.77
C GLU A 160 -14.25 -18.61 -5.86
N GLN A 161 -14.20 -17.55 -5.06
CA GLN A 161 -13.34 -17.52 -3.88
C GLN A 161 -13.81 -18.61 -2.92
N ARG A 162 -12.90 -19.46 -2.43
CA ARG A 162 -13.18 -20.52 -1.43
C ARG A 162 -12.64 -20.17 -0.04
N SER A 163 -11.51 -19.47 -0.01
CA SER A 163 -10.91 -19.01 1.24
C SER A 163 -9.98 -17.84 1.00
N GLN A 164 -9.94 -16.91 1.95
CA GLN A 164 -8.94 -15.84 2.02
C GLN A 164 -8.24 -15.92 3.38
N THR A 165 -6.94 -16.16 3.38
CA THR A 165 -6.10 -16.05 4.58
C THR A 165 -5.37 -14.73 4.57
N THR A 166 -5.56 -13.92 5.60
CA THR A 166 -4.89 -12.63 5.75
C THR A 166 -3.95 -12.68 6.94
N ARG A 167 -2.68 -12.33 6.72
CA ARG A 167 -1.68 -12.09 7.77
C ARG A 167 -1.31 -10.62 7.78
N PHE A 168 -1.36 -10.02 8.95
CA PHE A 168 -0.93 -8.65 9.20
C PHE A 168 0.35 -8.63 10.02
N VAL A 169 1.23 -7.69 9.68
CA VAL A 169 2.29 -7.19 10.57
C VAL A 169 1.93 -5.75 10.87
N VAL A 170 1.74 -5.43 12.14
CA VAL A 170 1.40 -4.08 12.61
C VAL A 170 2.40 -3.62 13.65
N THR A 171 2.63 -2.31 13.71
CA THR A 171 3.38 -1.67 14.79
C THR A 171 2.50 -0.68 15.52
N ALA A 172 2.45 -0.76 16.85
CA ALA A 172 1.72 0.19 17.67
C ALA A 172 2.39 1.56 17.64
N ALA A 173 1.65 2.59 17.19
CA ALA A 173 2.12 3.97 17.17
C ALA A 173 2.07 4.63 18.56
N ARG A 174 1.29 4.06 19.48
CA ARG A 174 1.20 4.41 20.90
C ARG A 174 0.90 3.15 21.71
N SER A 175 1.25 3.16 22.99
CA SER A 175 0.84 2.10 23.90
C SER A 175 -0.68 2.06 24.05
N GLY A 176 -1.27 0.86 24.10
CA GLY A 176 -2.70 0.68 24.36
C GLY A 176 -3.46 -0.26 23.42
N PRO A 177 -3.18 -0.32 22.10
CA PRO A 177 -3.90 -1.21 21.19
C PRO A 177 -3.84 -2.66 21.66
N ASP A 178 -4.99 -3.31 21.71
CA ASP A 178 -5.18 -4.70 22.10
C ASP A 178 -6.13 -5.44 21.15
N ARG A 179 -6.49 -4.79 20.03
CA ARG A 179 -7.41 -5.32 19.03
C ARG A 179 -7.21 -4.68 17.67
N TYR A 180 -7.73 -5.34 16.64
CA TYR A 180 -7.80 -4.85 15.27
C TYR A 180 -9.18 -5.11 14.69
N PHE A 181 -9.78 -4.11 14.04
CA PHE A 181 -11.05 -4.26 13.33
C PHE A 181 -10.80 -4.46 11.84
N ALA A 182 -11.39 -5.48 11.23
CA ALA A 182 -11.30 -5.70 9.79
C ALA A 182 -12.70 -5.81 9.19
N THR A 183 -12.81 -5.45 7.92
CA THR A 183 -14.01 -5.66 7.12
C THR A 183 -13.71 -6.62 5.98
N HIS A 184 -14.74 -7.34 5.56
CA HIS A 184 -14.71 -8.25 4.43
C HIS A 184 -16.00 -8.09 3.63
N GLY A 185 -15.87 -7.98 2.31
CA GLY A 185 -16.99 -8.07 1.39
C GLY A 185 -16.91 -9.38 0.65
N GLY A 186 -18.04 -10.09 0.58
CA GLY A 186 -18.16 -11.25 -0.28
C GLY A 186 -18.27 -10.86 -1.76
N ASP A 187 -17.88 -11.79 -2.63
CA ASP A 187 -18.10 -11.65 -4.07
C ASP A 187 -19.60 -11.68 -4.41
N GLU A 188 -19.98 -11.30 -5.63
CA GLU A 188 -21.38 -11.29 -6.06
C GLU A 188 -22.07 -12.64 -5.80
N GLY A 189 -23.26 -12.63 -5.17
CA GLY A 189 -23.98 -13.85 -4.80
C GLY A 189 -23.51 -14.52 -3.51
N CYS A 190 -22.44 -14.02 -2.86
CA CYS A 190 -21.97 -14.51 -1.57
C CYS A 190 -23.09 -14.49 -0.52
N LEU A 191 -23.27 -15.63 0.15
CA LEU A 191 -24.10 -15.73 1.34
C LEU A 191 -23.25 -15.39 2.56
N ILE A 192 -23.02 -14.08 2.78
CA ILE A 192 -22.08 -13.61 3.82
C ILE A 192 -22.39 -14.17 5.21
N ASP A 193 -23.64 -14.48 5.54
CA ASP A 193 -24.03 -15.10 6.83
C ASP A 193 -23.44 -16.50 7.04
N ARG A 194 -23.04 -17.17 5.96
CA ARG A 194 -22.43 -18.50 5.99
C ARG A 194 -20.91 -18.48 5.98
N ALA A 195 -20.28 -17.31 5.82
CA ALA A 195 -18.82 -17.22 5.79
C ALA A 195 -18.24 -17.56 7.17
N GLU A 196 -17.35 -18.54 7.24
CA GLU A 196 -16.71 -18.98 8.47
C GLU A 196 -15.40 -18.23 8.71
N ILE A 197 -15.10 -17.91 9.97
CA ILE A 197 -13.85 -17.24 10.36
C ILE A 197 -13.06 -18.16 11.27
N THR A 198 -11.82 -18.44 10.90
CA THR A 198 -10.86 -19.16 11.76
C THR A 198 -9.68 -18.25 12.05
N THR A 199 -9.32 -18.07 13.33
CA THR A 199 -8.11 -17.35 13.72
C THR A 199 -6.91 -18.28 13.83
N ALA A 200 -5.73 -17.75 13.59
CA ALA A 200 -4.47 -18.47 13.74
C ALA A 200 -3.57 -17.76 14.77
N GLU A 201 -2.33 -17.46 14.42
CA GLU A 201 -1.38 -16.78 15.30
C GLU A 201 -1.84 -15.36 15.66
N GLY A 202 -1.53 -14.94 16.89
CA GLY A 202 -1.56 -13.54 17.32
C GLY A 202 -2.94 -12.90 17.53
N CYS A 203 -4.05 -13.61 17.32
CA CYS A 203 -5.36 -13.07 17.68
C CYS A 203 -6.38 -14.15 18.05
N ARG A 204 -7.45 -13.70 18.71
CA ARG A 204 -8.71 -14.45 18.87
C ARG A 204 -9.85 -13.65 18.25
N LEU A 205 -10.86 -14.36 17.79
CA LEU A 205 -12.06 -13.73 17.26
C LEU A 205 -12.87 -13.10 18.41
N GLY A 206 -13.15 -11.81 18.29
CA GLY A 206 -14.03 -11.05 19.16
C GLY A 206 -15.44 -10.98 18.56
N ARG A 207 -16.02 -9.78 18.56
CA ARG A 207 -17.33 -9.53 17.97
C ARG A 207 -17.28 -9.66 16.44
N VAL A 208 -18.37 -10.17 15.86
CA VAL A 208 -18.63 -10.20 14.42
C VAL A 208 -19.97 -9.53 14.15
N ARG A 209 -20.05 -8.73 13.09
CA ARG A 209 -21.28 -8.13 12.58
C ARG A 209 -21.38 -8.41 11.09
N ARG A 210 -22.57 -8.77 10.62
CA ARG A 210 -22.83 -9.11 9.22
C ARG A 210 -24.01 -8.31 8.74
N MET A 211 -23.93 -7.84 7.50
CA MET A 211 -25.03 -7.21 6.79
C MET A 211 -25.29 -7.98 5.50
N ALA A 212 -26.23 -8.92 5.57
CA ALA A 212 -26.58 -9.78 4.45
C ALA A 212 -27.04 -9.01 3.20
N ALA A 213 -27.74 -7.89 3.40
CA ALA A 213 -28.26 -7.06 2.32
C ALA A 213 -27.16 -6.51 1.39
N SER A 214 -25.95 -6.27 1.93
CA SER A 214 -24.80 -5.75 1.17
C SER A 214 -23.63 -6.72 1.07
N GLY A 215 -23.74 -7.91 1.65
CA GLY A 215 -22.69 -8.93 1.59
C GLY A 215 -21.43 -8.55 2.39
N VAL A 216 -21.56 -7.65 3.38
CA VAL A 216 -20.42 -7.14 4.16
C VAL A 216 -20.40 -7.75 5.56
N MET A 217 -19.20 -8.00 6.07
CA MET A 217 -18.94 -8.42 7.43
C MET A 217 -17.85 -7.58 8.06
N ALA A 218 -18.03 -7.22 9.32
CA ALA A 218 -17.03 -6.59 10.17
C ALA A 218 -16.64 -7.54 11.32
N MET A 219 -15.36 -7.60 11.63
CA MET A 219 -14.77 -8.51 12.59
C MET A 219 -13.83 -7.77 13.53
N GLU A 220 -13.90 -8.12 14.80
CA GLU A 220 -12.95 -7.71 15.82
C GLU A 220 -11.97 -8.85 16.08
N PHE A 221 -10.68 -8.57 15.99
CA PHE A 221 -9.61 -9.49 16.36
C PHE A 221 -8.93 -8.99 17.61
N LEU A 222 -9.02 -9.75 18.70
CA LEU A 222 -8.45 -9.42 19.99
C LEU A 222 -7.02 -9.96 20.09
N PHE A 223 -6.09 -9.15 20.58
CA PHE A 223 -4.75 -9.57 20.94
C PHE A 223 -4.73 -10.10 22.38
N ASP A 224 -3.70 -10.87 22.72
CA ASP A 224 -3.58 -11.47 24.06
C ASP A 224 -3.17 -10.47 25.14
N ARG A 225 -2.76 -9.26 24.73
CA ARG A 225 -2.33 -8.17 25.60
C ARG A 225 -2.39 -6.84 24.87
N ARG A 226 -2.30 -5.76 25.65
CA ARG A 226 -2.03 -4.42 25.12
C ARG A 226 -0.59 -4.36 24.59
N LEU A 227 -0.43 -3.77 23.42
CA LEU A 227 0.86 -3.50 22.79
C LEU A 227 1.48 -2.23 23.38
N ALA A 228 2.80 -2.23 23.54
CA ALA A 228 3.56 -1.03 23.88
C ALA A 228 3.85 -0.18 22.62
N GLU A 229 4.12 1.10 22.81
CA GLU A 229 4.57 1.97 21.72
C GLU A 229 5.82 1.42 21.02
N GLY A 230 5.79 1.38 19.68
CA GLY A 230 6.86 0.84 18.83
C GLY A 230 6.88 -0.68 18.73
N GLU A 231 6.00 -1.38 19.44
CA GLU A 231 5.96 -2.83 19.44
C GLU A 231 5.32 -3.37 18.16
N THR A 232 5.98 -4.36 17.54
CA THR A 232 5.47 -5.09 16.37
C THR A 232 4.67 -6.32 16.81
N HIS A 233 3.47 -6.47 16.25
CA HIS A 233 2.59 -7.61 16.46
C HIS A 233 2.19 -8.22 15.12
N VAL A 234 2.12 -9.55 15.08
CA VAL A 234 1.73 -10.31 13.90
C VAL A 234 0.48 -11.08 14.24
N PHE A 235 -0.55 -10.99 13.40
CA PHE A 235 -1.76 -11.77 13.57
C PHE A 235 -2.32 -12.27 12.23
N CYS A 236 -3.07 -13.37 12.28
CA CYS A 236 -3.60 -14.02 11.08
C CYS A 236 -5.00 -14.58 11.30
N PHE A 237 -5.82 -14.50 10.27
CA PHE A 237 -7.14 -15.13 10.21
C PHE A 237 -7.44 -15.60 8.79
N THR A 238 -8.37 -16.54 8.69
CA THR A 238 -8.89 -17.08 7.44
C THR A 238 -10.39 -16.93 7.41
N ILE A 239 -10.91 -16.39 6.32
CA ILE A 239 -12.33 -16.44 5.98
C ILE A 239 -12.53 -17.55 4.96
N THR A 240 -13.50 -18.42 5.21
CA THR A 240 -13.90 -19.49 4.29
C THR A 240 -15.33 -19.23 3.85
N ASP A 241 -15.51 -19.07 2.55
CA ASP A 241 -16.79 -18.98 1.89
C ASP A 241 -16.58 -19.48 0.46
N GLY A 242 -17.52 -20.26 -0.07
CA GLY A 242 -17.51 -20.76 -1.45
C GLY A 242 -18.86 -20.59 -2.14
N SER A 243 -19.71 -19.69 -1.62
CA SER A 243 -21.06 -19.46 -2.12
C SER A 243 -21.15 -18.34 -3.15
N GLY A 244 -20.13 -17.49 -3.25
CA GLY A 244 -20.04 -16.44 -4.27
C GLY A 244 -19.93 -16.97 -5.70
N GLY A 245 -20.25 -16.10 -6.65
CA GLY A 245 -20.00 -16.32 -8.07
C GLY A 245 -18.51 -16.17 -8.43
N PRO A 246 -18.20 -16.00 -9.74
CA PRO A 246 -16.84 -15.80 -10.20
C PRO A 246 -16.16 -14.61 -9.52
N SER A 247 -15.02 -14.85 -8.87
CA SER A 247 -14.30 -13.82 -8.14
C SER A 247 -13.66 -12.82 -9.09
N PRO A 248 -13.85 -11.49 -8.91
CA PRO A 248 -13.19 -10.48 -9.72
C PRO A 248 -11.71 -10.29 -9.34
N GLY A 249 -11.21 -11.01 -8.34
CA GLY A 249 -9.92 -10.78 -7.70
C GLY A 249 -10.09 -10.04 -6.37
N LEU A 250 -9.01 -9.45 -5.87
CA LEU A 250 -8.98 -8.80 -4.55
C LEU A 250 -8.70 -7.31 -4.67
N GLU A 251 -9.58 -6.51 -4.07
CA GLU A 251 -9.36 -5.10 -3.78
C GLU A 251 -9.12 -4.93 -2.27
N ARG A 252 -8.06 -4.21 -1.90
CA ARG A 252 -7.77 -3.85 -0.50
C ARG A 252 -7.60 -2.35 -0.36
N THR A 253 -8.36 -1.76 0.55
CA THR A 253 -8.23 -0.35 0.94
C THR A 253 -7.23 -0.19 2.07
N PHE A 254 -6.30 0.76 1.91
CA PHE A 254 -5.41 1.22 2.96
C PHE A 254 -5.71 2.68 3.28
N LEU A 255 -6.22 2.97 4.48
CA LEU A 255 -6.57 4.35 4.87
C LEU A 255 -5.34 5.23 5.19
N ARG A 256 -4.23 4.60 5.60
CA ARG A 256 -2.98 5.28 5.98
C ARG A 256 -1.77 4.78 5.19
N GLY A 257 -1.99 3.96 4.17
CA GLY A 257 -0.95 3.24 3.44
C GLY A 257 -0.42 2.01 4.17
N VAL A 258 0.55 1.35 3.55
CA VAL A 258 1.19 0.12 4.04
C VAL A 258 2.64 0.01 3.55
N GLY A 259 3.52 -0.55 4.38
CA GLY A 259 4.91 -0.80 4.01
C GLY A 259 5.05 -1.83 2.88
N THR A 260 4.47 -3.02 3.04
CA THR A 260 4.45 -4.05 1.98
C THR A 260 3.09 -4.74 1.90
N TYR A 261 2.64 -5.05 0.69
CA TYR A 261 1.41 -5.81 0.50
C TYR A 261 1.63 -6.89 -0.55
N LEU A 262 1.44 -8.14 -0.16
CA LEU A 262 1.46 -9.30 -1.05
C LEU A 262 0.06 -9.88 -1.12
N VAL A 263 -0.43 -10.11 -2.33
CA VAL A 263 -1.60 -10.95 -2.58
C VAL A 263 -1.20 -12.10 -3.48
N GLN A 264 -1.66 -13.29 -3.14
CA GLN A 264 -1.49 -14.49 -3.95
C GLN A 264 -2.84 -15.13 -4.24
N HIS A 265 -3.11 -15.39 -5.52
CA HIS A 265 -4.29 -16.12 -5.96
C HIS A 265 -3.87 -17.51 -6.40
N ALA A 266 -4.37 -18.54 -5.73
CA ALA A 266 -4.17 -19.93 -6.06
C ALA A 266 -5.39 -20.48 -6.82
N PHE A 267 -5.21 -20.75 -8.10
CA PHE A 267 -6.25 -21.16 -9.03
C PHE A 267 -6.50 -22.67 -9.01
N HIS A 268 -7.76 -23.05 -9.12
CA HIS A 268 -8.14 -24.44 -9.36
C HIS A 268 -7.73 -24.86 -10.77
N ARG A 269 -7.27 -26.10 -10.94
CA ARG A 269 -6.78 -26.63 -12.24
C ARG A 269 -7.80 -26.59 -13.39
N LYS A 270 -9.09 -26.49 -13.08
CA LYS A 270 -10.19 -26.41 -14.07
C LYS A 270 -10.69 -24.98 -14.31
N ALA A 271 -10.17 -24.00 -13.58
CA ALA A 271 -10.55 -22.60 -13.63
C ALA A 271 -9.28 -21.76 -13.62
N MET A 272 -8.62 -21.70 -14.77
CA MET A 272 -7.44 -20.85 -14.96
C MET A 272 -7.89 -19.48 -15.47
N PRO A 273 -7.21 -18.39 -15.06
CA PRO A 273 -7.55 -17.06 -15.53
C PRO A 273 -7.09 -16.86 -16.97
N ALA A 274 -7.82 -16.06 -17.74
CA ALA A 274 -7.34 -15.55 -19.03
C ALA A 274 -6.26 -14.49 -18.80
N ARG A 275 -6.49 -13.62 -17.80
CA ARG A 275 -5.56 -12.55 -17.43
C ARG A 275 -5.66 -12.25 -15.94
N VAL A 276 -4.53 -11.86 -15.35
CA VAL A 276 -4.49 -11.27 -14.02
C VAL A 276 -3.72 -9.98 -14.12
N THR A 277 -4.19 -8.92 -13.48
CA THR A 277 -3.51 -7.62 -13.43
C THR A 277 -3.35 -7.16 -12.00
N ARG A 278 -2.26 -6.44 -11.71
CA ARG A 278 -2.15 -5.61 -10.50
C ARG A 278 -2.26 -4.15 -10.89
N GLN A 279 -2.85 -3.35 -10.03
CA GLN A 279 -2.89 -1.90 -10.18
C GLN A 279 -3.15 -1.22 -8.83
N PHE A 280 -3.03 0.10 -8.82
CA PHE A 280 -3.33 0.92 -7.65
C PHE A 280 -4.21 2.11 -8.01
N ARG A 281 -5.20 2.44 -7.19
CA ARG A 281 -5.98 3.69 -7.29
C ARG A 281 -5.80 4.51 -6.03
N SER A 282 -5.66 5.83 -6.19
CA SER A 282 -5.59 6.75 -5.04
C SER A 282 -6.92 6.85 -4.30
N ARG A 283 -8.05 6.62 -4.98
CA ARG A 283 -9.42 6.55 -4.44
C ARG A 283 -10.31 5.76 -5.38
N ALA A 284 -11.50 5.35 -4.92
CA ALA A 284 -12.48 4.74 -5.81
C ALA A 284 -12.86 5.70 -6.95
N GLY A 285 -13.09 5.15 -8.13
CA GLY A 285 -13.39 5.94 -9.34
C GLY A 285 -12.21 6.74 -9.93
N ALA A 286 -11.05 6.79 -9.27
CA ALA A 286 -9.84 7.33 -9.90
C ALA A 286 -9.30 6.36 -10.97
N GLU A 287 -8.62 6.92 -11.97
CA GLU A 287 -7.89 6.12 -12.95
C GLU A 287 -6.83 5.24 -12.25
N PRO A 288 -6.73 3.95 -12.61
CA PRO A 288 -5.72 3.07 -12.05
C PRO A 288 -4.34 3.46 -12.55
N VAL A 289 -3.35 3.32 -11.66
CA VAL A 289 -1.94 3.60 -11.93
C VAL A 289 -1.15 2.30 -11.84
N GLY A 290 -0.15 2.17 -12.72
CA GLY A 290 0.77 1.03 -12.67
C GLY A 290 0.12 -0.31 -13.00
N THR A 291 -0.90 -0.32 -13.88
CA THR A 291 -1.54 -1.55 -14.33
C THR A 291 -0.52 -2.45 -15.03
N GLU A 292 -0.30 -3.63 -14.46
CA GLU A 292 0.68 -4.60 -14.92
C GLU A 292 0.07 -5.98 -14.98
N GLY A 293 0.30 -6.70 -16.09
CA GLY A 293 -0.10 -8.10 -16.21
C GLY A 293 0.76 -9.00 -15.33
N LEU A 294 0.12 -9.89 -14.58
CA LEU A 294 0.78 -10.85 -13.72
C LEU A 294 0.75 -12.25 -14.33
N VAL A 295 1.87 -12.95 -14.20
CA VAL A 295 2.00 -14.33 -14.70
C VAL A 295 1.42 -15.29 -13.67
N CYS A 296 0.55 -16.20 -14.14
CA CYS A 296 0.16 -17.37 -13.37
C CYS A 296 1.26 -18.43 -13.51
N GLY A 297 2.08 -18.57 -12.46
CA GLY A 297 3.26 -19.41 -12.48
C GLY A 297 2.99 -20.89 -12.18
N LEU A 298 4.07 -21.64 -12.04
CA LEU A 298 4.05 -23.03 -11.56
C LEU A 298 3.26 -23.13 -10.25
N GLY A 299 2.41 -24.15 -10.13
CA GLY A 299 1.49 -24.31 -9.00
C GLY A 299 0.14 -23.61 -9.18
N ARG A 300 -0.09 -22.92 -10.32
CA ARG A 300 -1.31 -22.14 -10.61
C ARG A 300 -1.50 -21.01 -9.62
N VAL A 301 -0.40 -20.35 -9.26
CA VAL A 301 -0.42 -19.23 -8.34
C VAL A 301 0.04 -17.98 -9.08
N THR A 302 -0.70 -16.89 -8.90
CA THR A 302 -0.29 -15.55 -9.32
C THR A 302 -0.01 -14.72 -8.07
N SER A 303 1.06 -13.91 -8.11
CA SER A 303 1.44 -13.04 -6.97
C SER A 303 1.50 -11.57 -7.41
N GLY A 304 0.73 -10.72 -6.74
CA GLY A 304 0.83 -9.27 -6.85
C GLY A 304 1.49 -8.68 -5.62
N TYR A 305 2.58 -7.96 -5.81
CA TYR A 305 3.37 -7.38 -4.72
C TYR A 305 3.38 -5.86 -4.80
N PHE A 306 3.25 -5.17 -3.67
CA PHE A 306 3.28 -3.72 -3.59
C PHE A 306 4.17 -3.30 -2.44
N THR A 307 4.83 -2.16 -2.60
CA THR A 307 5.76 -1.61 -1.60
C THR A 307 5.54 -0.13 -1.41
N ASN A 308 5.58 0.33 -0.16
CA ASN A 308 5.39 1.72 0.24
C ASN A 308 4.13 2.33 -0.38
N LEU A 309 3.02 1.60 -0.29
CA LEU A 309 1.75 2.09 -0.83
C LEU A 309 1.24 3.24 0.03
N PRO A 310 0.84 4.37 -0.59
CA PRO A 310 0.13 5.42 0.12
C PRO A 310 -1.31 4.97 0.43
N ALA A 311 -2.09 5.87 1.04
CA ALA A 311 -3.51 5.63 1.19
C ALA A 311 -4.20 5.46 -0.19
N GLY A 312 -5.09 4.49 -0.32
CA GLY A 312 -5.76 4.16 -1.57
C GLY A 312 -6.19 2.69 -1.65
N LEU A 313 -6.40 2.22 -2.87
CA LEU A 313 -6.87 0.88 -3.22
C LEU A 313 -5.76 0.13 -3.95
N ALA A 314 -5.35 -1.01 -3.41
CA ALA A 314 -4.49 -1.95 -4.12
C ALA A 314 -5.37 -3.07 -4.69
N GLU A 315 -5.30 -3.26 -6.00
CA GLU A 315 -6.17 -4.18 -6.73
C GLU A 315 -5.31 -5.25 -7.41
N VAL A 316 -5.71 -6.52 -7.26
CA VAL A 316 -5.26 -7.60 -8.13
C VAL A 316 -6.48 -8.28 -8.73
N LEU A 317 -6.73 -7.98 -9.99
CA LEU A 317 -7.97 -8.29 -10.69
C LEU A 317 -7.79 -9.51 -11.59
N ILE A 318 -8.87 -10.26 -11.74
CA ILE A 318 -8.91 -11.51 -12.50
C ILE A 318 -9.91 -11.37 -13.65
N GLU A 319 -9.44 -11.66 -14.86
CA GLU A 319 -10.29 -11.88 -16.02
C GLU A 319 -10.33 -13.39 -16.27
N TRP A 320 -11.52 -13.97 -16.26
CA TRP A 320 -11.74 -15.40 -16.50
C TRP A 320 -11.79 -15.73 -17.99
N ALA A 321 -11.46 -16.98 -18.32
CA ALA A 321 -11.49 -17.53 -19.68
C ALA A 321 -12.88 -18.05 -20.06
#